data_AF-R7PV70-F1
#
_entry.id   AF-R7PV70-F1
#
_cell.length_a   1.000
_cell.length_b   1.000
_cell.length_c   1.000
_cell.angle_alpha   90.00
_cell.angle_beta   90.00
_cell.angle_gamma   90.00
#
_symmetry.space_group_name_H-M   'P 1'
#
loop_
_entity.id
_entity.type
_entity.pdbx_description
1 polymer ?
#
loop_
_entity_poly.entity_id
_entity_poly.type
_entity_poly.pdbx_seq_one_letter_code
_entity_poly.pdbx_strand_id
1 'polypeptide(L)'
;MKRYTKMEYENPDEMTFGFSKHPVKTKNGLEIGAGYVNPIIKVAPKEGTENSKDTMVSECRNIAISACQRAVNIGLPSFILEQEHIAQQTANPDWAGECTQAQVEVLEKFQDEYGIKTALKATPADIRDEAKGENYRTSSQYQQVMESIEQCCENGASIICIETTGGKSVSDYGISRGDPRAILFGIGVLGSIDMEFMWTEIVKICSKHNVIPGGDTNCSQSNTAMFLAGGLLDKDCSHTLAAIARAIGACNSLVAVECGAKGPLKDCGYENPIVKSISGVPIATEGKNAVCAHSDLMGNLIAGITDCWSNESVYHREEMGGTTPEVWLQATGYEAALMNTAIETGNDKILRDLYTLADKYRDPQALILAYDNAHRIGRAIVEYGDDPYQRSIAGALEAGTIIREAVEDKKMQLTRFEQDSLDGAMKIYEKLPDDSGKFIKQSSKRYGRKVEDFDPKNYEL
;
A
#
# COMPACT_ATOMS: atom_id res chain seq x y z
N MET A 1 18.19 0.25 11.06
CA MET A 1 16.79 0.72 11.02
C MET A 1 16.63 1.89 11.99
N LYS A 2 15.89 2.94 11.62
CA LYS A 2 15.59 4.10 12.47
C LYS A 2 14.10 4.10 12.76
N ARG A 3 13.69 3.88 14.01
CA ARG A 3 12.27 3.94 14.42
C ARG A 3 11.77 5.39 14.47
N TYR A 4 10.50 5.61 14.12
CA TYR A 4 9.87 6.92 14.22
C TYR A 4 9.25 7.14 15.61
N THR A 5 9.84 8.05 16.38
CA THR A 5 9.33 8.48 17.70
C THR A 5 8.80 9.91 17.71
N LYS A 6 8.69 10.53 16.52
CA LYS A 6 8.14 11.87 16.28
C LYS A 6 7.48 11.92 14.91
N MET A 7 6.55 12.85 14.75
CA MET A 7 5.91 13.18 13.47
C MET A 7 6.82 14.07 12.62
N GLU A 8 6.88 13.81 11.32
CA GLU A 8 7.53 14.69 10.33
C GLU A 8 6.62 15.86 9.91
N TYR A 9 5.29 15.68 10.00
CA TYR A 9 4.32 16.77 9.91
C TYR A 9 3.86 17.17 11.31
N GLU A 10 4.13 18.40 11.74
CA GLU A 10 3.67 18.89 13.05
C GLU A 10 2.16 19.18 13.04
N ASN A 11 1.63 19.63 11.90
CA ASN A 11 0.24 19.99 11.70
C ASN A 11 -0.36 19.21 10.51
N PRO A 12 -1.52 18.55 10.66
CA PRO A 12 -2.19 17.88 9.54
C PRO A 12 -2.52 18.82 8.37
N ASP A 13 -2.72 20.12 8.62
CA ASP A 13 -3.04 21.09 7.56
C ASP A 13 -1.86 21.36 6.60
N GLU A 14 -0.64 20.95 6.96
CA GLU A 14 0.51 20.96 6.05
C GLU A 14 0.47 19.83 5.01
N MET A 15 -0.35 18.81 5.23
CA MET A 15 -0.48 17.68 4.33
C MET A 15 -1.47 18.03 3.20
N THR A 16 -1.06 17.79 1.97
CA THR A 16 -1.87 17.99 0.75
C THR A 16 -1.33 17.08 -0.35
N PHE A 17 -2.09 16.86 -1.41
CA PHE A 17 -1.65 16.03 -2.53
C PHE A 17 -0.51 16.69 -3.30
N GLY A 18 0.37 15.87 -3.88
CA GLY A 18 1.52 16.29 -4.67
C GLY A 18 2.71 16.79 -3.85
N PHE A 19 2.58 16.96 -2.53
CA PHE A 19 3.64 17.44 -1.65
C PHE A 19 4.02 16.43 -0.58
N SER A 20 5.32 16.29 -0.38
CA SER A 20 5.96 15.42 0.59
C SER A 20 7.11 16.16 1.29
N LYS A 21 7.45 15.82 2.54
CA LYS A 21 8.62 16.40 3.24
C LYS A 21 9.92 15.87 2.66
N HIS A 22 9.89 14.65 2.14
CA HIS A 22 11.05 13.94 1.59
C HIS A 22 10.76 13.51 0.14
N PRO A 23 10.66 14.45 -0.82
CA PRO A 23 10.41 14.11 -2.21
C PRO A 23 11.52 13.24 -2.79
N VAL A 24 11.18 12.40 -3.76
CA VAL A 24 12.13 11.52 -4.44
C VAL A 24 12.23 11.87 -5.93
N LYS A 25 13.36 11.51 -6.53
CA LYS A 25 13.64 11.76 -7.95
C LYS A 25 14.15 10.48 -8.60
N THR A 26 13.47 10.03 -9.65
CA THR A 26 13.89 8.87 -10.43
C THR A 26 15.12 9.21 -11.29
N LYS A 27 15.85 8.18 -11.75
CA LYS A 27 17.01 8.35 -12.65
C LYS A 27 16.66 9.16 -13.90
N ASN A 28 15.43 8.99 -14.39
CA ASN A 28 14.94 9.60 -15.62
C ASN A 28 14.35 11.02 -15.40
N GLY A 29 14.49 11.56 -14.19
CA GLY A 29 14.18 12.96 -13.89
C GLY A 29 12.73 13.23 -13.47
N LEU A 30 11.92 12.18 -13.27
CA LEU A 30 10.60 12.29 -12.67
C LEU A 30 10.75 12.55 -11.16
N GLU A 31 10.14 13.62 -10.66
CA GLU A 31 10.09 13.94 -9.23
C GLU A 31 8.71 13.56 -8.67
N ILE A 32 8.67 13.11 -7.42
CA ILE A 32 7.47 12.60 -6.75
C ILE A 32 7.37 13.25 -5.37
N GLY A 33 6.20 13.80 -5.04
CA GLY A 33 5.98 14.61 -3.84
C GLY A 33 6.61 16.01 -3.93
N ALA A 34 6.94 16.46 -5.15
CA ALA A 34 7.67 17.70 -5.43
C ALA A 34 6.78 18.84 -5.96
N GLY A 35 5.51 18.88 -5.52
CA GLY A 35 4.54 19.91 -5.89
C GLY A 35 3.69 19.59 -7.12
N TYR A 36 3.55 18.31 -7.45
CA TYR A 36 2.60 17.81 -8.44
C TYR A 36 2.35 16.31 -8.22
N VAL A 37 1.15 15.87 -8.60
CA VAL A 37 0.69 14.48 -8.57
C VAL A 37 0.99 13.80 -9.89
N ASN A 38 1.47 12.57 -9.82
CA ASN A 38 1.73 11.72 -10.98
C ASN A 38 0.65 10.64 -11.11
N PRO A 39 0.03 10.44 -12.29
CA PRO A 39 -0.82 9.28 -12.50
C PRO A 39 0.02 8.00 -12.53
N ILE A 40 -0.50 6.93 -11.92
CA ILE A 40 -0.01 5.56 -12.07
C ILE A 40 -1.02 4.80 -12.93
N ILE A 41 -0.50 3.97 -13.82
CA ILE A 41 -1.27 2.94 -14.52
C ILE A 41 -0.68 1.57 -14.20
N LYS A 42 -1.51 0.68 -13.66
CA LYS A 42 -1.18 -0.70 -13.35
C LYS A 42 -2.14 -1.63 -14.11
N VAL A 43 -1.56 -2.53 -14.89
CA VAL A 43 -2.31 -3.39 -15.82
C VAL A 43 -1.79 -4.81 -15.69
N ALA A 44 -2.69 -5.73 -15.35
CA ALA A 44 -2.38 -7.15 -15.33
C ALA A 44 -2.24 -7.66 -16.78
N PRO A 45 -1.20 -8.46 -17.08
CA PRO A 45 -1.07 -9.14 -18.37
C PRO A 45 -2.34 -9.92 -18.74
N LYS A 46 -2.64 -10.03 -20.03
CA LYS A 46 -3.73 -10.88 -20.49
C LYS A 46 -3.53 -12.33 -20.07
N GLU A 47 -4.60 -12.99 -19.64
CA GLU A 47 -4.59 -14.42 -19.31
C GLU A 47 -4.02 -15.27 -20.47
N GLY A 48 -3.20 -16.25 -20.11
CA GLY A 48 -2.49 -17.13 -21.04
C GLY A 48 -1.16 -16.59 -21.54
N THR A 49 -0.79 -15.34 -21.24
CA THR A 49 0.54 -14.81 -21.58
C THR A 49 1.64 -15.38 -20.69
N GLU A 50 1.28 -15.89 -19.51
CA GLU A 50 2.14 -16.59 -18.56
C GLU A 50 2.63 -17.96 -19.03
N ASN A 51 2.12 -18.46 -20.16
CA ASN A 51 2.50 -19.75 -20.72
C ASN A 51 3.93 -19.80 -21.27
N SER A 52 4.56 -18.66 -21.54
CA SER A 52 5.96 -18.58 -21.97
C SER A 52 6.57 -17.21 -21.67
N LYS A 53 7.91 -17.17 -21.56
CA LYS A 53 8.66 -15.92 -21.39
C LYS A 53 8.38 -14.94 -22.53
N ASP A 54 8.48 -15.41 -23.77
CA ASP A 54 8.34 -14.57 -24.97
C ASP A 54 6.96 -13.88 -25.03
N THR A 55 5.90 -14.62 -24.70
CA THR A 55 4.53 -14.05 -24.66
C THR A 55 4.38 -13.03 -23.54
N MET A 56 4.95 -13.28 -22.37
CA MET A 56 4.91 -12.35 -21.24
C MET A 56 5.69 -11.06 -21.52
N VAL A 57 6.90 -11.16 -22.05
CA VAL A 57 7.74 -10.02 -22.41
C VAL A 57 7.07 -9.18 -23.51
N SER A 58 6.49 -9.83 -24.52
CA SER A 58 5.72 -9.15 -25.56
C SER A 58 4.52 -8.40 -25.00
N GLU A 59 3.79 -9.02 -24.07
CA GLU A 59 2.63 -8.41 -23.43
C GLU A 59 3.00 -7.19 -22.59
N CYS A 60 4.04 -7.29 -21.75
CA CYS A 60 4.54 -6.18 -20.96
C CYS A 60 4.94 -4.99 -21.85
N ARG A 61 5.60 -5.26 -22.98
CA ARG A 61 5.95 -4.23 -23.99
C ARG A 61 4.71 -3.57 -24.58
N ASN A 62 3.68 -4.34 -24.94
CA ASN A 62 2.45 -3.81 -25.54
C ASN A 62 1.66 -2.92 -24.57
N ILE A 63 1.63 -3.28 -23.29
CA ILE A 63 1.06 -2.45 -22.22
C ILE A 63 1.79 -1.10 -22.17
N ALA A 64 3.12 -1.11 -22.13
CA ALA A 64 3.92 0.11 -22.11
C ALA A 64 3.71 0.99 -23.35
N ILE A 65 3.65 0.39 -24.55
CA ILE A 65 3.38 1.12 -25.80
C ILE A 65 2.01 1.81 -25.74
N SER A 66 0.98 1.09 -25.31
CA SER A 66 -0.38 1.63 -25.21
C SER A 66 -0.46 2.80 -24.24
N ALA A 67 0.11 2.64 -23.04
CA ALA A 67 0.18 3.69 -22.03
C ALA A 67 0.91 4.93 -22.55
N CYS A 68 2.13 4.77 -23.10
CA CYS A 68 2.92 5.85 -23.67
C CYS A 68 2.19 6.60 -24.79
N GLN A 69 1.61 5.86 -25.75
CA GLN A 69 0.91 6.46 -26.88
C GLN A 69 -0.29 7.29 -26.40
N ARG A 70 -1.05 6.77 -25.43
CA ARG A 70 -2.15 7.52 -24.84
C ARG A 70 -1.68 8.77 -24.13
N ALA A 71 -0.65 8.65 -23.30
CA ALA A 71 -0.13 9.76 -22.51
C ALA A 71 0.28 10.95 -23.40
N VAL A 72 0.98 10.68 -24.50
CA VAL A 72 1.35 11.70 -25.49
C VAL A 72 0.12 12.26 -26.20
N ASN A 73 -0.81 11.40 -26.64
CA ASN A 73 -2.00 11.82 -27.40
C ASN A 73 -2.91 12.78 -26.61
N ILE A 74 -2.95 12.66 -25.29
CA ILE A 74 -3.76 13.54 -24.41
C ILE A 74 -2.93 14.62 -23.70
N GLY A 75 -1.61 14.68 -23.95
CA GLY A 75 -0.74 15.71 -23.40
C GLY A 75 -0.43 15.58 -21.91
N LEU A 76 -0.30 14.35 -21.37
CA LEU A 76 0.17 14.17 -20.00
C LEU A 76 1.64 14.58 -19.87
N PRO A 77 2.03 15.36 -18.85
CA PRO A 77 3.42 15.74 -18.64
C PRO A 77 4.27 14.60 -18.07
N SER A 78 3.64 13.67 -17.35
CA SER A 78 4.29 12.52 -16.73
C SER A 78 3.31 11.40 -16.42
N PHE A 79 3.83 10.19 -16.26
CA PHE A 79 3.14 9.08 -15.61
C PHE A 79 4.12 8.02 -15.08
N ILE A 80 3.64 7.15 -14.21
CA ILE A 80 4.35 5.96 -13.74
C ILE A 80 3.63 4.72 -14.28
N LEU A 81 4.36 3.82 -14.91
CA LEU A 81 3.86 2.49 -15.23
C LEU A 81 4.21 1.57 -14.06
N GLU A 82 3.22 0.93 -13.45
CA GLU A 82 3.46 -0.09 -12.43
C GLU A 82 3.28 -1.49 -13.01
N GLN A 83 4.35 -2.28 -12.92
CA GLN A 83 4.40 -3.68 -13.28
C GLN A 83 4.27 -4.51 -12.00
N GLU A 84 3.05 -4.89 -11.64
CA GLU A 84 2.84 -5.90 -10.61
C GLU A 84 3.01 -7.28 -11.22
N HIS A 85 3.90 -8.07 -10.63
CA HIS A 85 4.21 -9.39 -11.15
C HIS A 85 3.07 -10.34 -10.88
N ILE A 86 2.77 -11.20 -11.84
CA ILE A 86 2.15 -12.49 -11.52
C ILE A 86 3.17 -13.42 -10.84
N ALA A 87 2.71 -14.43 -10.10
CA ALA A 87 3.58 -15.36 -9.38
C ALA A 87 4.66 -16.00 -10.29
N GLN A 88 4.29 -16.39 -11.52
CA GLN A 88 5.20 -17.00 -12.48
C GLN A 88 6.33 -16.05 -12.90
N GLN A 89 6.07 -14.75 -13.03
CA GLN A 89 7.12 -13.77 -13.33
C GLN A 89 8.14 -13.68 -12.19
N THR A 90 7.70 -13.75 -10.93
CA THR A 90 8.60 -13.71 -9.77
C THR A 90 9.30 -15.06 -9.51
N ALA A 91 8.65 -16.17 -9.84
CA ALA A 91 9.25 -17.50 -9.74
C ALA A 91 10.37 -17.73 -10.78
N ASN A 92 10.44 -16.90 -11.83
CA ASN A 92 11.45 -16.99 -12.88
C ASN A 92 12.18 -15.63 -13.01
N PRO A 93 13.28 -15.40 -12.27
CA PRO A 93 13.96 -14.10 -12.25
C PRO A 93 14.39 -13.55 -13.62
N ASP A 94 14.71 -14.42 -14.59
CA ASP A 94 15.02 -13.99 -15.95
C ASP A 94 13.79 -13.40 -16.68
N TRP A 95 12.57 -13.86 -16.36
CA TRP A 95 11.34 -13.26 -16.87
C TRP A 95 11.16 -11.86 -16.28
N ALA A 96 11.38 -11.70 -14.97
CA ALA A 96 11.31 -10.41 -14.30
C ALA A 96 12.23 -9.37 -14.96
N GLY A 97 13.50 -9.74 -15.20
CA GLY A 97 14.48 -8.88 -15.87
C GLY A 97 14.06 -8.50 -17.29
N GLU A 98 13.73 -9.47 -18.13
CA GLU A 98 13.38 -9.21 -19.54
C GLU A 98 12.06 -8.44 -19.71
N CYS A 99 11.06 -8.68 -18.85
CA CYS A 99 9.82 -7.90 -18.86
C CYS A 99 10.07 -6.44 -18.46
N THR A 100 10.87 -6.23 -17.41
CA THR A 100 11.27 -4.90 -16.94
C THR A 100 11.99 -4.15 -18.07
N GLN A 101 13.02 -4.77 -18.67
CA GLN A 101 13.79 -4.17 -19.75
C GLN A 101 12.90 -3.76 -20.92
N ALA A 102 12.01 -4.65 -21.35
CA ALA A 102 11.13 -4.40 -22.49
C ALA A 102 10.17 -3.22 -22.26
N GLN A 103 9.76 -2.95 -21.02
CA GLN A 103 8.95 -1.79 -20.69
C GLN A 103 9.79 -0.53 -20.60
N VAL A 104 10.95 -0.57 -19.93
CA VAL A 104 11.87 0.57 -19.81
C VAL A 104 12.28 1.10 -21.18
N GLU A 105 12.66 0.23 -22.12
CA GLU A 105 13.04 0.64 -23.48
C GLU A 105 11.93 1.44 -24.19
N VAL A 106 10.67 1.07 -23.97
CA VAL A 106 9.52 1.82 -24.53
C VAL A 106 9.35 3.17 -23.83
N LEU A 107 9.41 3.19 -22.50
CA LEU A 107 9.28 4.41 -21.70
C LEU A 107 10.36 5.44 -22.07
N GLU A 108 11.62 5.00 -22.16
CA GLU A 108 12.76 5.84 -22.54
C GLU A 108 12.63 6.38 -23.96
N LYS A 109 12.23 5.54 -24.93
CA LYS A 109 11.99 5.99 -26.30
C LYS A 109 10.98 7.13 -26.36
N PHE A 110 9.87 7.03 -25.63
CA PHE A 110 8.84 8.07 -25.63
C PHE A 110 9.30 9.34 -24.89
N GLN A 111 10.10 9.19 -23.84
CA GLN A 111 10.73 10.32 -23.17
C GLN A 111 11.69 11.07 -24.11
N ASP A 112 12.52 10.37 -24.88
CA ASP A 112 13.44 10.97 -25.84
C ASP A 112 12.71 11.66 -27.01
N GLU A 113 11.64 11.06 -27.51
CA GLU A 113 10.90 11.55 -28.69
C GLU A 113 9.95 12.72 -28.36
N TYR A 114 9.29 12.68 -27.19
CA TYR A 114 8.20 13.60 -26.84
C TYR A 114 8.46 14.43 -25.57
N GLY A 115 9.52 14.14 -24.80
CA GLY A 115 9.83 14.83 -23.55
C GLY A 115 8.93 14.48 -22.37
N ILE A 116 8.04 13.48 -22.50
CA ILE A 116 7.19 13.02 -21.40
C ILE A 116 8.05 12.34 -20.32
N LYS A 117 7.88 12.72 -19.05
CA LYS A 117 8.63 12.10 -17.96
C LYS A 117 7.97 10.79 -17.55
N THR A 118 8.74 9.70 -17.52
CA THR A 118 8.21 8.39 -17.17
C THR A 118 9.05 7.70 -16.09
N ALA A 119 8.46 6.71 -15.43
CA ALA A 119 9.16 5.80 -14.56
C ALA A 119 8.49 4.42 -14.59
N LEU A 120 9.29 3.36 -14.47
CA LEU A 120 8.80 2.01 -14.22
C LEU A 120 8.89 1.71 -12.73
N LYS A 121 7.76 1.38 -12.11
CA LYS A 121 7.67 0.83 -10.76
C LYS A 121 7.45 -0.67 -10.90
N ALA A 122 8.37 -1.49 -10.41
CA ALA A 122 8.20 -2.94 -10.41
C ALA A 122 7.78 -3.40 -9.02
N THR A 123 6.76 -4.25 -8.98
CA THR A 123 6.20 -4.83 -7.75
C THR A 123 6.24 -6.36 -7.87
N PRO A 124 7.39 -7.01 -7.58
CA PRO A 124 7.48 -8.46 -7.51
C PRO A 124 6.51 -9.04 -6.47
N ALA A 125 5.95 -10.20 -6.77
CA ALA A 125 4.97 -10.86 -5.92
C ALA A 125 5.65 -11.60 -4.77
N ASP A 126 5.10 -11.53 -3.56
CA ASP A 126 5.57 -12.35 -2.45
C ASP A 126 5.06 -13.80 -2.60
N ILE A 127 5.88 -14.64 -3.25
CA ILE A 127 5.59 -16.07 -3.47
C ILE A 127 6.07 -16.96 -2.31
N ARG A 128 6.54 -16.39 -1.19
CA ARG A 128 7.09 -17.18 -0.06
C ARG A 128 6.03 -18.09 0.59
N ASP A 129 4.77 -17.68 0.56
CA ASP A 129 3.64 -18.48 1.04
C ASP A 129 3.46 -19.81 0.27
N GLU A 130 3.98 -19.91 -0.96
CA GLU A 130 3.90 -21.13 -1.77
C GLU A 130 4.85 -22.25 -1.28
N ALA A 131 5.86 -21.89 -0.47
CA ALA A 131 6.90 -22.80 0.01
C ALA A 131 6.44 -23.79 1.09
N LYS A 132 5.14 -23.81 1.43
CA LYS A 132 4.43 -24.68 2.41
C LYS A 132 5.34 -25.57 3.28
N GLY A 133 5.59 -25.12 4.51
CA GLY A 133 6.37 -25.87 5.50
C GLY A 133 7.88 -25.60 5.45
N GLU A 134 8.35 -24.82 4.49
CA GLU A 134 9.69 -24.23 4.50
C GLU A 134 9.71 -22.88 5.24
N ASN A 135 10.90 -22.49 5.70
CA ASN A 135 11.09 -21.24 6.42
C ASN A 135 11.07 -20.03 5.45
N TYR A 136 10.31 -18.99 5.79
CA TYR A 136 10.12 -17.79 4.97
C TYR A 136 11.43 -17.06 4.63
N ARG A 137 12.48 -17.25 5.42
CA ARG A 137 13.77 -16.54 5.29
C ARG A 137 14.81 -17.34 4.54
N THR A 138 14.56 -18.62 4.26
CA THR A 138 15.55 -19.52 3.66
C THR A 138 15.00 -20.42 2.56
N SER A 139 13.71 -20.31 2.22
CA SER A 139 13.09 -21.11 1.16
C SER A 139 13.63 -20.75 -0.22
N SER A 140 13.43 -21.64 -1.18
CA SER A 140 13.76 -21.34 -2.58
C SER A 140 12.97 -20.16 -3.14
N GLN A 141 11.72 -20.00 -2.69
CA GLN A 141 10.82 -18.91 -3.06
C GLN A 141 11.34 -17.56 -2.55
N TYR A 142 11.91 -17.52 -1.34
CA TYR A 142 12.56 -16.31 -0.85
C TYR A 142 13.73 -15.89 -1.76
N GLN A 143 14.57 -16.84 -2.18
CA GLN A 143 15.66 -16.55 -3.11
C GLN A 143 15.13 -16.05 -4.45
N GLN A 144 14.09 -16.69 -5.01
CA GLN A 144 13.45 -16.26 -6.26
C GLN A 144 12.87 -14.83 -6.17
N VAL A 145 12.26 -14.46 -5.04
CA VAL A 145 11.77 -13.09 -4.81
C VAL A 145 12.93 -12.10 -4.82
N MET A 146 13.99 -12.37 -4.04
CA MET A 146 15.16 -11.47 -3.97
C MET A 146 15.89 -11.35 -5.31
N GLU A 147 16.09 -12.47 -6.01
CA GLU A 147 16.69 -12.50 -7.35
C GLU A 147 15.84 -11.75 -8.37
N SER A 148 14.51 -11.90 -8.34
CA SER A 148 13.61 -11.14 -9.22
C SER A 148 13.64 -9.64 -8.96
N ILE A 149 13.69 -9.23 -7.68
CA ILE A 149 13.87 -7.81 -7.31
C ILE A 149 15.19 -7.27 -7.85
N GLU A 150 16.27 -8.03 -7.71
CA GLU A 150 17.59 -7.64 -8.25
C GLU A 150 17.57 -7.57 -9.78
N GLN A 151 16.91 -8.53 -10.46
CA GLN A 151 16.74 -8.50 -11.91
C GLN A 151 15.94 -7.29 -12.38
N CYS A 152 14.85 -6.91 -11.71
CA CYS A 152 14.15 -5.65 -12.01
C CYS A 152 15.07 -4.43 -11.84
N CYS A 153 15.89 -4.40 -10.78
CA CYS A 153 16.81 -3.30 -10.53
C CYS A 153 17.90 -3.17 -11.60
N GLU A 154 18.48 -4.31 -12.03
CA GLU A 154 19.52 -4.37 -13.06
C GLU A 154 19.00 -3.94 -14.43
N ASN A 155 17.72 -4.21 -14.71
CA ASN A 155 17.09 -4.00 -16.01
C ASN A 155 16.27 -2.70 -16.12
N GLY A 156 16.49 -1.76 -15.20
CA GLY A 156 16.05 -0.37 -15.38
C GLY A 156 14.80 0.06 -14.59
N ALA A 157 14.27 -0.77 -13.69
CA ALA A 157 13.23 -0.33 -12.77
C ALA A 157 13.68 0.94 -12.01
N SER A 158 12.78 1.91 -11.90
CA SER A 158 13.03 3.17 -11.18
C SER A 158 12.69 3.06 -9.70
N ILE A 159 11.66 2.27 -9.38
CA ILE A 159 11.11 2.07 -8.04
C ILE A 159 10.82 0.59 -7.84
N ILE A 160 11.16 0.04 -6.67
CA ILE A 160 10.76 -1.32 -6.26
C ILE A 160 9.74 -1.24 -5.13
N CYS A 161 8.66 -2.01 -5.25
CA CYS A 161 7.71 -2.29 -4.18
C CYS A 161 7.50 -3.80 -4.06
N ILE A 162 6.78 -4.22 -3.03
CA ILE A 162 6.29 -5.59 -2.84
C ILE A 162 5.06 -5.50 -1.94
N GLU A 163 4.19 -6.51 -1.98
CA GLU A 163 3.13 -6.71 -0.98
C GLU A 163 3.47 -7.93 -0.13
N THR A 164 4.12 -7.72 1.01
CA THR A 164 4.58 -8.85 1.83
C THR A 164 3.43 -9.55 2.57
N THR A 165 3.62 -10.84 2.85
CA THR A 165 2.59 -11.71 3.47
C THR A 165 2.88 -12.08 4.93
N GLY A 166 3.84 -11.41 5.56
CA GLY A 166 4.20 -11.63 6.96
C GLY A 166 3.00 -11.61 7.92
N GLY A 167 2.79 -12.70 8.64
CA GLY A 167 1.72 -12.84 9.63
C GLY A 167 0.32 -13.11 9.05
N LYS A 168 0.19 -13.22 7.72
CA LYS A 168 -1.09 -13.39 7.01
C LYS A 168 -1.95 -14.53 7.54
N SER A 169 -1.39 -15.73 7.73
CA SER A 169 -2.17 -16.88 8.22
C SER A 169 -2.85 -16.64 9.58
N VAL A 170 -2.20 -15.87 10.47
CA VAL A 170 -2.75 -15.51 11.78
C VAL A 170 -3.75 -14.36 11.66
N SER A 171 -3.49 -13.35 10.83
CA SER A 171 -4.44 -12.28 10.60
C SER A 171 -5.72 -12.78 9.91
N ASP A 172 -5.62 -13.68 8.94
CA ASP A 172 -6.78 -14.27 8.24
C ASP A 172 -7.66 -15.07 9.21
N TYR A 173 -7.04 -15.85 10.12
CA TYR A 173 -7.74 -16.48 11.23
C TYR A 173 -8.48 -15.45 12.09
N GLY A 174 -7.83 -14.33 12.37
CA GLY A 174 -8.36 -13.24 13.18
C GLY A 174 -9.54 -12.52 12.54
N ILE A 175 -9.37 -12.07 11.30
CA ILE A 175 -10.35 -11.32 10.52
C ILE A 175 -11.61 -12.18 10.33
N SER A 176 -11.45 -13.41 9.85
CA SER A 176 -12.58 -14.35 9.63
C SER A 176 -13.37 -14.72 10.89
N ARG A 177 -12.83 -14.48 12.08
CA ARG A 177 -13.47 -14.83 13.37
C ARG A 177 -13.76 -13.64 14.26
N GLY A 178 -13.45 -12.42 13.80
CA GLY A 178 -13.47 -11.23 14.63
C GLY A 178 -12.65 -11.36 15.91
N ASP A 179 -11.45 -11.99 15.86
CA ASP A 179 -10.50 -12.08 17.00
C ASP A 179 -9.50 -10.91 16.93
N PRO A 180 -9.69 -9.83 17.71
CA PRO A 180 -8.85 -8.62 17.63
C PRO A 180 -7.41 -8.89 18.09
N ARG A 181 -7.21 -9.89 18.98
CA ARG A 181 -5.87 -10.29 19.42
C ARG A 181 -5.09 -10.97 18.30
N ALA A 182 -5.76 -11.76 17.47
CA ALA A 182 -5.13 -12.41 16.31
C ALA A 182 -4.77 -11.38 15.25
N ILE A 183 -5.66 -10.40 15.00
CA ILE A 183 -5.40 -9.28 14.09
C ILE A 183 -4.17 -8.49 14.54
N LEU A 184 -4.11 -8.09 15.82
CA LEU A 184 -2.97 -7.37 16.37
C LEU A 184 -1.67 -8.17 16.29
N PHE A 185 -1.72 -9.46 16.63
CA PHE A 185 -0.53 -10.31 16.59
C PHE A 185 -0.05 -10.57 15.15
N GLY A 186 -0.97 -10.89 14.23
CA GLY A 186 -0.67 -11.15 12.83
C GLY A 186 -0.11 -9.91 12.12
N ILE A 187 -0.78 -8.77 12.23
CA ILE A 187 -0.41 -7.55 11.50
C ILE A 187 0.71 -6.79 12.23
N GLY A 188 0.43 -6.36 13.46
CA GLY A 188 1.27 -5.40 14.19
C GLY A 188 2.57 -6.00 14.73
N VAL A 189 2.63 -7.33 14.90
CA VAL A 189 3.81 -8.02 15.44
C VAL A 189 4.49 -8.89 14.40
N LEU A 190 3.83 -9.97 13.95
CA LEU A 190 4.43 -10.92 13.01
C LEU A 190 4.76 -10.25 11.68
N GLY A 191 3.82 -9.48 11.14
CA GLY A 191 4.05 -8.69 9.93
C GLY A 191 5.18 -7.67 10.12
N SER A 192 5.23 -6.95 11.25
CA SER A 192 6.34 -6.01 11.53
C SER A 192 7.72 -6.69 11.57
N ILE A 193 7.80 -7.91 12.13
CA ILE A 193 9.04 -8.70 12.17
C ILE A 193 9.47 -9.13 10.77
N ASP A 194 8.52 -9.55 9.94
CA ASP A 194 8.80 -9.97 8.56
C ASP A 194 9.17 -8.78 7.66
N MET A 195 8.46 -7.66 7.81
CA MET A 195 8.77 -6.39 7.14
C MET A 195 10.18 -5.92 7.43
N GLU A 196 10.63 -6.01 8.69
CA GLU A 196 11.99 -5.63 9.06
C GLU A 196 13.04 -6.49 8.35
N PHE A 197 12.79 -7.80 8.24
CA PHE A 197 13.65 -8.73 7.50
C PHE A 197 13.66 -8.42 6.00
N MET A 198 12.49 -8.39 5.36
CA MET A 198 12.36 -8.18 3.92
C MET A 198 12.91 -6.83 3.48
N TRP A 199 12.48 -5.74 4.12
CA TRP A 199 12.90 -4.41 3.69
C TRP A 199 14.36 -4.09 3.97
N THR A 200 14.99 -4.76 4.94
CA THR A 200 16.44 -4.65 5.12
C THR A 200 17.18 -5.19 3.89
N GLU A 201 16.74 -6.29 3.29
CA GLU A 201 17.37 -6.86 2.09
C GLU A 201 16.98 -6.10 0.82
N ILE A 202 15.71 -5.73 0.65
CA ILE A 202 15.23 -4.97 -0.51
C ILE A 202 15.95 -3.61 -0.61
N VAL A 203 16.11 -2.89 0.52
CA VAL A 203 16.83 -1.61 0.54
C VAL A 203 18.30 -1.78 0.16
N LYS A 204 18.95 -2.89 0.56
CA LYS A 204 20.33 -3.18 0.16
C LYS A 204 20.43 -3.39 -1.35
N ILE A 205 19.53 -4.18 -1.94
CA ILE A 205 19.49 -4.41 -3.40
C ILE A 205 19.24 -3.08 -4.12
N CYS A 206 18.19 -2.35 -3.76
CA CYS A 206 17.86 -1.06 -4.37
C CYS A 206 19.04 -0.08 -4.30
N SER A 207 19.72 -0.01 -3.16
CA SER A 207 20.88 0.87 -2.96
C SER A 207 22.06 0.49 -3.86
N LYS A 208 22.34 -0.81 -4.03
CA LYS A 208 23.41 -1.33 -4.91
C LYS A 208 23.19 -0.88 -6.37
N HIS A 209 21.94 -0.77 -6.81
CA HIS A 209 21.57 -0.45 -8.19
C HIS A 209 21.09 0.99 -8.38
N ASN A 210 21.16 1.85 -7.36
CA ASN A 210 20.65 3.22 -7.36
C ASN A 210 19.15 3.31 -7.74
N VAL A 211 18.36 2.33 -7.34
CA VAL A 211 16.91 2.26 -7.52
C VAL A 211 16.23 2.75 -6.25
N ILE A 212 15.05 3.36 -6.37
CA ILE A 212 14.31 3.85 -5.20
C ILE A 212 13.63 2.66 -4.51
N PRO A 213 13.93 2.36 -3.24
CA PRO A 213 13.10 1.44 -2.45
C PRO A 213 11.78 2.16 -2.16
N GLY A 214 10.72 1.81 -2.88
CA GLY A 214 9.42 2.50 -2.85
C GLY A 214 8.72 2.29 -1.51
N GLY A 215 8.22 1.09 -1.27
CA GLY A 215 7.57 0.72 -0.01
C GLY A 215 6.70 -0.52 -0.15
N ASP A 216 6.06 -0.89 0.95
CA ASP A 216 5.14 -2.03 1.04
C ASP A 216 3.70 -1.53 1.22
N THR A 217 2.81 -2.48 1.47
CA THR A 217 1.40 -2.28 1.80
C THR A 217 0.94 -3.40 2.71
N ASN A 218 0.02 -3.11 3.62
CA ASN A 218 -0.67 -4.16 4.36
C ASN A 218 -1.85 -4.75 3.56
N CYS A 219 -1.69 -4.92 2.25
CA CYS A 219 -2.73 -5.41 1.34
C CYS A 219 -3.21 -6.81 1.74
N SER A 220 -2.25 -7.70 1.99
CA SER A 220 -2.50 -9.11 2.31
C SER A 220 -3.33 -9.32 3.59
N GLN A 221 -3.46 -8.30 4.46
CA GLN A 221 -4.17 -8.37 5.74
C GLN A 221 -5.25 -7.27 5.89
N SER A 222 -4.89 -5.98 5.81
CA SER A 222 -5.86 -4.88 5.96
C SER A 222 -6.82 -4.76 4.77
N ASN A 223 -6.35 -4.98 3.52
CA ASN A 223 -7.29 -5.01 2.37
C ASN A 223 -8.17 -6.25 2.43
N THR A 224 -7.66 -7.40 2.89
CA THR A 224 -8.50 -8.58 3.18
C THR A 224 -9.63 -8.25 4.17
N ALA A 225 -9.33 -7.52 5.25
CA ALA A 225 -10.36 -7.06 6.20
C ALA A 225 -11.36 -6.09 5.56
N MET A 226 -10.90 -5.19 4.69
CA MET A 226 -11.74 -4.25 3.93
C MET A 226 -12.64 -4.98 2.92
N PHE A 227 -12.13 -5.96 2.18
CA PHE A 227 -12.91 -6.73 1.21
C PHE A 227 -13.92 -7.66 1.86
N LEU A 228 -13.58 -8.25 3.02
CA LEU A 228 -14.56 -9.00 3.82
C LEU A 228 -15.58 -8.09 4.51
N ALA A 229 -15.24 -6.83 4.79
CA ALA A 229 -16.22 -5.86 5.26
C ALA A 229 -17.19 -5.51 4.12
N GLY A 230 -16.66 -5.31 2.91
CA GLY A 230 -17.46 -5.14 1.70
C GLY A 230 -18.18 -3.79 1.63
N GLY A 231 -19.35 -3.80 1.01
CA GLY A 231 -20.25 -2.64 0.95
C GLY A 231 -21.09 -2.50 2.22
N LEU A 232 -21.76 -1.35 2.39
CA LEU A 232 -22.55 -1.01 3.59
C LEU A 232 -23.70 -1.99 3.94
N LEU A 233 -24.01 -2.95 3.06
CA LEU A 233 -25.05 -3.97 3.29
C LEU A 233 -24.46 -5.32 3.75
N ASP A 234 -23.15 -5.49 3.58
CA ASP A 234 -22.42 -6.71 3.88
C ASP A 234 -22.14 -6.82 5.38
N LYS A 235 -21.88 -8.05 5.85
CA LYS A 235 -21.80 -8.38 7.28
C LYS A 235 -20.75 -9.44 7.62
N ASP A 236 -19.90 -9.80 6.67
CA ASP A 236 -18.90 -10.86 6.86
C ASP A 236 -17.75 -10.41 7.77
N CYS A 237 -17.37 -9.13 7.70
CA CYS A 237 -16.52 -8.46 8.66
C CYS A 237 -17.13 -7.13 9.09
N SER A 238 -16.90 -6.72 10.34
CA SER A 238 -17.34 -5.41 10.82
C SER A 238 -16.46 -4.30 10.24
N HIS A 239 -17.06 -3.24 9.72
CA HIS A 239 -16.32 -2.11 9.16
C HIS A 239 -15.48 -1.39 10.23
N THR A 240 -15.94 -1.37 11.49
CA THR A 240 -15.12 -0.85 12.61
C THR A 240 -13.92 -1.72 12.92
N LEU A 241 -14.04 -3.05 12.75
CA LEU A 241 -12.90 -3.94 12.92
C LEU A 241 -11.92 -3.82 11.75
N ALA A 242 -12.41 -3.65 10.52
CA ALA A 242 -11.59 -3.36 9.34
C ALA A 242 -10.83 -2.02 9.49
N ALA A 243 -11.48 -0.98 10.01
CA ALA A 243 -10.82 0.29 10.35
C ALA A 243 -9.71 0.10 11.40
N ILE A 244 -9.97 -0.64 12.48
CA ILE A 244 -8.94 -0.99 13.46
C ILE A 244 -7.78 -1.76 12.82
N ALA A 245 -8.07 -2.75 11.99
CA ALA A 245 -7.04 -3.53 11.28
C ALA A 245 -6.19 -2.63 10.38
N ARG A 246 -6.77 -1.60 9.75
CA ARG A 246 -6.06 -0.60 8.94
C ARG A 246 -5.12 0.27 9.79
N ALA A 247 -5.56 0.71 10.96
CA ALA A 247 -4.70 1.48 11.88
C ALA A 247 -3.50 0.66 12.39
N ILE A 248 -3.71 -0.64 12.65
CA ILE A 248 -2.62 -1.58 12.95
C ILE A 248 -1.73 -1.79 11.72
N GLY A 249 -2.32 -1.86 10.52
CA GLY A 249 -1.60 -1.93 9.24
C GLY A 249 -0.63 -0.77 9.03
N ALA A 250 -0.99 0.45 9.43
CA ALA A 250 -0.09 1.59 9.39
C ALA A 250 1.22 1.36 10.16
N CYS A 251 1.14 0.67 11.31
CA CYS A 251 2.31 0.35 12.13
C CYS A 251 3.23 -0.68 11.47
N ASN A 252 2.65 -1.60 10.69
CA ASN A 252 3.35 -2.60 9.89
C ASN A 252 4.04 -1.92 8.69
N SER A 253 3.28 -1.23 7.84
CA SER A 253 3.79 -0.58 6.62
C SER A 253 4.86 0.48 6.92
N LEU A 254 4.79 1.15 8.07
CA LEU A 254 5.83 2.08 8.54
C LEU A 254 7.22 1.43 8.66
N VAL A 255 7.30 0.12 8.95
CA VAL A 255 8.58 -0.60 9.10
C VAL A 255 9.41 -0.54 7.82
N ALA A 256 8.80 -0.58 6.64
CA ALA A 256 9.52 -0.43 5.37
C ALA A 256 10.32 0.88 5.34
N VAL A 257 9.69 1.98 5.77
CA VAL A 257 10.31 3.31 5.83
C VAL A 257 11.40 3.37 6.90
N GLU A 258 11.16 2.74 8.06
CA GLU A 258 12.17 2.62 9.12
C GLU A 258 13.43 1.85 8.66
N CYS A 259 13.26 0.88 7.76
CA CYS A 259 14.32 0.12 7.12
C CYS A 259 15.01 0.85 5.96
N GLY A 260 14.42 1.94 5.46
CA GLY A 260 15.03 2.81 4.44
C GLY A 260 14.25 2.95 3.14
N ALA A 261 13.01 2.46 3.06
CA ALA A 261 12.10 2.82 1.97
C ALA A 261 11.88 4.35 1.94
N LYS A 262 11.75 4.91 0.75
CA LYS A 262 11.72 6.36 0.50
C LYS A 262 10.44 6.84 -0.18
N GLY A 263 9.54 5.93 -0.54
CA GLY A 263 8.35 6.25 -1.32
C GLY A 263 8.61 6.37 -2.84
N PRO A 264 7.54 6.46 -3.67
CA PRO A 264 6.15 6.39 -3.26
C PRO A 264 5.80 5.00 -2.71
N LEU A 265 5.12 4.96 -1.57
CA LEU A 265 4.56 3.72 -1.01
C LEU A 265 3.49 3.13 -1.95
N LYS A 266 3.12 1.85 -1.78
CA LYS A 266 2.20 1.13 -2.67
C LYS A 266 0.78 1.73 -2.66
N ASP A 267 0.14 1.76 -3.81
CA ASP A 267 -1.19 2.38 -4.03
C ASP A 267 -2.31 1.78 -3.18
N CYS A 268 -2.36 0.46 -3.08
CA CYS A 268 -3.36 -0.25 -2.28
C CYS A 268 -3.10 -0.19 -0.76
N GLY A 269 -2.01 0.48 -0.34
CA GLY A 269 -1.73 0.80 1.05
C GLY A 269 -2.63 1.94 1.54
N TYR A 270 -3.91 1.68 1.78
CA TYR A 270 -4.85 2.70 2.29
C TYR A 270 -4.43 3.28 3.65
N GLU A 271 -3.51 2.64 4.38
CA GLU A 271 -2.90 3.15 5.61
C GLU A 271 -1.82 4.22 5.36
N ASN A 272 -1.40 4.42 4.11
CA ASN A 272 -0.40 5.41 3.71
C ASN A 272 -0.66 6.84 4.20
N PRO A 273 -1.90 7.35 4.34
CA PRO A 273 -2.17 8.61 5.04
C PRO A 273 -1.52 8.72 6.42
N ILE A 274 -1.62 7.65 7.21
CA ILE A 274 -1.04 7.58 8.55
C ILE A 274 0.48 7.52 8.42
N VAL A 275 1.00 6.65 7.54
CA VAL A 275 2.45 6.51 7.32
C VAL A 275 3.08 7.82 6.81
N LYS A 276 2.46 8.52 5.86
CA LYS A 276 2.90 9.83 5.34
C LYS A 276 2.93 10.89 6.43
N SER A 277 1.90 10.92 7.29
CA SER A 277 1.86 11.89 8.41
C SER A 277 3.04 11.71 9.38
N ILE A 278 3.44 10.45 9.62
CA ILE A 278 4.57 10.11 10.49
C ILE A 278 5.90 10.40 9.81
N SER A 279 6.07 9.89 8.59
CA SER A 279 7.40 9.72 7.97
C SER A 279 7.74 10.77 6.93
N GLY A 280 6.75 11.50 6.43
CA GLY A 280 6.98 12.56 5.45
C GLY A 280 7.41 12.07 4.07
N VAL A 281 7.38 10.75 3.78
CA VAL A 281 7.70 10.20 2.45
C VAL A 281 6.50 10.31 1.51
N PRO A 282 6.72 10.36 0.18
CA PRO A 282 5.62 10.34 -0.77
C PRO A 282 4.88 9.00 -0.76
N ILE A 283 3.61 9.01 -1.15
CA ILE A 283 2.73 7.85 -1.20
C ILE A 283 2.00 7.76 -2.54
N ALA A 284 1.80 6.54 -3.03
CA ALA A 284 0.75 6.30 -4.00
C ALA A 284 -0.56 5.95 -3.26
N THR A 285 -1.69 6.26 -3.89
CA THR A 285 -3.02 5.87 -3.39
C THR A 285 -3.94 5.51 -4.56
N GLU A 286 -5.01 4.81 -4.25
CA GLU A 286 -6.07 4.43 -5.18
C GLU A 286 -7.46 4.64 -4.55
N GLY A 287 -8.50 4.72 -5.37
CA GLY A 287 -9.87 4.96 -4.89
C GLY A 287 -10.87 5.00 -6.04
N LYS A 288 -11.54 6.13 -6.27
CA LYS A 288 -12.60 6.23 -7.30
C LYS A 288 -12.16 5.89 -8.73
N ASN A 289 -10.87 6.01 -9.06
CA ASN A 289 -10.32 5.62 -10.37
C ASN A 289 -9.71 4.22 -10.38
N ALA A 290 -9.88 3.45 -9.31
CA ALA A 290 -9.48 2.05 -9.17
C ALA A 290 -10.69 1.09 -9.11
N VAL A 291 -11.88 1.58 -9.48
CA VAL A 291 -13.10 0.77 -9.56
C VAL A 291 -13.03 -0.38 -10.57
N CYS A 292 -12.02 -0.40 -11.44
CA CYS A 292 -11.71 -1.54 -12.29
C CYS A 292 -11.18 -2.75 -11.52
N ALA A 293 -10.57 -2.54 -10.35
CA ALA A 293 -10.07 -3.59 -9.47
C ALA A 293 -11.12 -3.98 -8.43
N HIS A 294 -11.64 -3.00 -7.68
CA HIS A 294 -12.59 -3.26 -6.59
C HIS A 294 -13.40 -2.01 -6.21
N SER A 295 -14.49 -2.22 -5.46
CA SER A 295 -15.21 -1.13 -4.78
C SER A 295 -14.51 -0.76 -3.48
N ASP A 296 -14.66 0.49 -3.05
CA ASP A 296 -14.24 1.00 -1.74
C ASP A 296 -15.27 2.02 -1.19
N LEU A 297 -15.05 2.52 0.03
CA LEU A 297 -15.93 3.50 0.69
C LEU A 297 -15.22 4.85 0.98
N MET A 298 -14.08 5.11 0.33
CA MET A 298 -13.20 6.27 0.54
C MET A 298 -12.64 6.84 -0.78
N GLY A 299 -13.36 6.65 -1.88
CA GLY A 299 -12.83 6.83 -3.23
C GLY A 299 -12.36 8.25 -3.58
N ASN A 300 -12.94 9.29 -2.97
CA ASN A 300 -12.44 10.66 -3.08
C ASN A 300 -11.46 10.98 -1.96
N LEU A 301 -11.80 10.62 -0.71
CA LEU A 301 -11.05 11.03 0.49
C LEU A 301 -9.56 10.72 0.37
N ILE A 302 -9.22 9.54 -0.14
CA ILE A 302 -7.83 9.09 -0.21
C ILE A 302 -6.98 9.89 -1.21
N ALA A 303 -7.60 10.57 -2.17
CA ALA A 303 -6.92 11.50 -3.08
C ALA A 303 -6.41 12.76 -2.38
N GLY A 304 -6.95 13.11 -1.20
CA GLY A 304 -6.66 14.38 -0.53
C GLY A 304 -5.18 14.64 -0.22
N ILE A 305 -4.37 13.60 -0.09
CA ILE A 305 -2.95 13.72 0.27
C ILE A 305 -2.03 12.81 -0.55
N THR A 306 -2.49 12.36 -1.72
CA THR A 306 -1.72 11.46 -2.60
C THR A 306 -0.57 12.17 -3.29
N ASP A 307 0.55 11.48 -3.55
CA ASP A 307 1.61 11.98 -4.45
C ASP A 307 1.57 11.29 -5.82
N CYS A 308 1.00 10.08 -5.86
CA CYS A 308 0.76 9.33 -7.09
C CYS A 308 -0.63 8.66 -7.08
N TRP A 309 -1.40 8.83 -8.15
CA TRP A 309 -2.79 8.38 -8.20
C TRP A 309 -2.98 7.17 -9.13
N SER A 310 -3.39 6.02 -8.57
CA SER A 310 -3.43 4.73 -9.26
C SER A 310 -4.84 4.21 -9.56
N ASN A 311 -4.93 3.30 -10.52
CA ASN A 311 -6.11 2.50 -10.85
C ASN A 311 -6.14 1.12 -10.18
N GLU A 312 -5.20 0.84 -9.27
CA GLU A 312 -4.93 -0.47 -8.67
C GLU A 312 -4.60 -1.55 -9.70
N SER A 313 -5.57 -2.11 -10.42
CA SER A 313 -5.28 -3.13 -11.43
C SER A 313 -6.43 -3.30 -12.42
N VAL A 314 -6.09 -3.62 -13.66
CA VAL A 314 -7.04 -3.99 -14.71
C VAL A 314 -6.37 -4.94 -15.69
N TYR A 315 -7.06 -5.97 -16.15
CA TYR A 315 -6.53 -6.84 -17.20
C TYR A 315 -6.32 -6.09 -18.51
N HIS A 316 -5.27 -6.41 -19.26
CA HIS A 316 -5.04 -5.87 -20.59
C HIS A 316 -6.08 -6.40 -21.59
N ARG A 317 -6.99 -5.52 -22.03
CA ARG A 317 -8.08 -5.82 -22.96
C ARG A 317 -8.52 -4.57 -23.72
N GLU A 318 -9.34 -4.76 -24.74
CA GLU A 318 -9.99 -3.68 -25.48
C GLU A 318 -11.25 -3.19 -24.77
N GLU A 319 -11.46 -1.88 -24.76
CA GLU A 319 -12.69 -1.19 -24.38
C GLU A 319 -13.12 -0.21 -25.49
N MET A 320 -14.29 0.41 -25.36
CA MET A 320 -14.77 1.36 -26.38
C MET A 320 -13.83 2.58 -26.55
N GLY A 321 -13.11 2.95 -25.50
CA GLY A 321 -12.20 4.12 -25.49
C GLY A 321 -10.77 3.83 -25.94
N GLY A 322 -10.46 2.57 -26.27
CA GLY A 322 -9.11 2.06 -26.49
C GLY A 322 -8.79 0.88 -25.56
N THR A 323 -7.51 0.49 -25.48
CA THR A 323 -7.11 -0.58 -24.56
C THR A 323 -7.18 -0.12 -23.11
N THR A 324 -7.26 -1.05 -22.15
CA THR A 324 -7.35 -0.72 -20.73
C THR A 324 -6.18 0.12 -20.18
N PRO A 325 -4.90 -0.06 -20.58
CA PRO A 325 -3.84 0.91 -20.24
C PRO A 325 -4.19 2.33 -20.67
N GLU A 326 -4.79 2.50 -21.85
CA GLU A 326 -5.14 3.81 -22.37
C GLU A 326 -6.31 4.44 -21.61
N VAL A 327 -7.39 3.69 -21.41
CA VAL A 327 -8.61 4.20 -20.76
C VAL A 327 -8.31 4.62 -19.32
N TRP A 328 -7.64 3.77 -18.56
CA TRP A 328 -7.42 4.01 -17.14
C TRP A 328 -6.28 4.99 -16.87
N LEU A 329 -5.24 5.05 -17.72
CA LEU A 329 -4.24 6.12 -17.64
C LEU A 329 -4.85 7.49 -17.95
N GLN A 330 -5.78 7.58 -18.90
CA GLN A 330 -6.49 8.83 -19.16
C GLN A 330 -7.34 9.23 -17.94
N ALA A 331 -8.00 8.28 -17.28
CA ALA A 331 -8.80 8.53 -16.09
C ALA A 331 -7.95 9.02 -14.91
N THR A 332 -6.85 8.32 -14.58
CA THR A 332 -5.94 8.74 -13.50
C THR A 332 -5.20 10.02 -13.86
N GLY A 333 -4.84 10.20 -15.14
CA GLY A 333 -4.18 11.39 -15.66
C GLY A 333 -5.02 12.66 -15.52
N TYR A 334 -6.33 12.61 -15.80
CA TYR A 334 -7.19 13.78 -15.61
C TYR A 334 -7.45 14.10 -14.14
N GLU A 335 -7.50 13.10 -13.27
CA GLU A 335 -7.59 13.35 -11.83
C GLU A 335 -6.31 14.03 -11.31
N ALA A 336 -5.13 13.55 -11.74
CA ALA A 336 -3.85 14.20 -11.46
C ALA A 336 -3.80 15.63 -12.03
N ALA A 337 -4.31 15.87 -13.24
CA ALA A 337 -4.36 17.21 -13.84
C ALA A 337 -5.25 18.18 -13.03
N LEU A 338 -6.38 17.72 -12.49
CA LEU A 338 -7.23 18.52 -11.60
C LEU A 338 -6.50 18.90 -10.32
N MET A 339 -5.85 17.93 -9.67
CA MET A 339 -5.02 18.18 -8.49
C MET A 339 -3.89 19.17 -8.79
N ASN A 340 -3.17 18.99 -9.89
CA ASN A 340 -2.08 19.88 -10.29
C ASN A 340 -2.56 21.30 -10.59
N THR A 341 -3.72 21.45 -11.24
CA THR A 341 -4.35 22.76 -11.45
C THR A 341 -4.71 23.43 -10.12
N ALA A 342 -5.19 22.67 -9.13
CA ALA A 342 -5.47 23.20 -7.80
C ALA A 342 -4.19 23.68 -7.10
N ILE A 343 -3.07 22.95 -7.23
CA ILE A 343 -1.75 23.40 -6.73
C ILE A 343 -1.34 24.71 -7.40
N GLU A 344 -1.33 24.76 -8.74
CA GLU A 344 -0.88 25.92 -9.51
C GLU A 344 -1.70 27.20 -9.22
N THR A 345 -2.97 27.03 -8.86
CA THR A 345 -3.88 28.13 -8.55
C THR A 345 -4.00 28.45 -7.05
N GLY A 346 -3.29 27.72 -6.19
CA GLY A 346 -3.33 27.89 -4.72
C GLY A 346 -4.64 27.46 -4.07
N ASN A 347 -5.37 26.54 -4.69
CA ASN A 347 -6.63 25.97 -4.22
C ASN A 347 -6.51 24.51 -3.77
N ASP A 348 -5.29 23.99 -3.63
CA ASP A 348 -5.01 22.60 -3.27
C ASP A 348 -5.67 22.19 -1.95
N LYS A 349 -5.56 23.02 -0.90
CA LYS A 349 -6.20 22.74 0.40
C LYS A 349 -7.73 22.70 0.31
N ILE A 350 -8.34 23.58 -0.48
CA ILE A 350 -9.78 23.58 -0.69
C ILE A 350 -10.21 22.26 -1.34
N LEU A 351 -9.49 21.85 -2.40
CA LEU A 351 -9.80 20.60 -3.08
C LEU A 351 -9.54 19.37 -2.19
N ARG A 352 -8.43 19.34 -1.42
CA ARG A 352 -8.16 18.30 -0.42
C ARG A 352 -9.31 18.18 0.58
N ASP A 353 -9.80 19.30 1.11
CA ASP A 353 -10.86 19.31 2.10
C ASP A 353 -12.18 18.81 1.48
N LEU A 354 -12.47 19.18 0.23
CA LEU A 354 -13.63 18.68 -0.52
C LEU A 354 -13.54 17.16 -0.76
N TYR A 355 -12.39 16.65 -1.19
CA TYR A 355 -12.16 15.21 -1.32
C TYR A 355 -12.38 14.50 0.01
N THR A 356 -11.78 15.01 1.08
CA THR A 356 -11.88 14.43 2.41
C THR A 356 -13.33 14.41 2.89
N LEU A 357 -14.04 15.54 2.85
CA LEU A 357 -15.40 15.65 3.34
C LEU A 357 -16.42 14.85 2.53
N ALA A 358 -16.14 14.57 1.25
CA ALA A 358 -17.02 13.76 0.41
C ALA A 358 -17.26 12.35 0.95
N ASP A 359 -16.26 11.76 1.63
CA ASP A 359 -16.35 10.39 2.14
C ASP A 359 -16.07 10.23 3.65
N LYS A 360 -15.58 11.27 4.35
CA LYS A 360 -15.14 11.20 5.76
C LYS A 360 -16.14 10.52 6.71
N TYR A 361 -17.44 10.69 6.47
CA TYR A 361 -18.49 10.12 7.31
C TYR A 361 -19.29 9.00 6.64
N ARG A 362 -18.83 8.50 5.49
CA ARG A 362 -19.46 7.39 4.77
C ARG A 362 -19.31 6.08 5.52
N ASP A 363 -18.14 5.87 6.13
CA ASP A 363 -17.74 4.62 6.76
C ASP A 363 -16.65 4.83 7.82
N PRO A 364 -16.59 4.05 8.93
CA PRO A 364 -15.46 4.12 9.86
C PRO A 364 -14.09 3.91 9.21
N GLN A 365 -13.99 3.12 8.12
CA GLN A 365 -12.74 2.96 7.37
C GLN A 365 -12.30 4.26 6.71
N ALA A 366 -13.22 5.01 6.11
CA ALA A 366 -12.94 6.32 5.54
C ALA A 366 -12.59 7.35 6.62
N LEU A 367 -13.32 7.34 7.74
CA LEU A 367 -13.16 8.29 8.83
C LEU A 367 -11.74 8.31 9.38
N ILE A 368 -11.15 7.15 9.66
CA ILE A 368 -9.81 7.07 10.26
C ILE A 368 -8.70 7.48 9.28
N LEU A 369 -8.98 7.47 7.97
CA LEU A 369 -8.03 7.82 6.91
C LEU A 369 -8.11 9.29 6.49
N ALA A 370 -9.15 10.02 6.92
CA ALA A 370 -9.19 11.47 6.74
C ALA A 370 -7.91 12.10 7.28
N TYR A 371 -7.26 12.99 6.52
CA TYR A 371 -5.87 13.42 6.79
C TYR A 371 -5.63 13.91 8.23
N ASP A 372 -6.63 14.56 8.85
CA ASP A 372 -6.59 15.00 10.23
C ASP A 372 -6.67 13.86 11.25
N ASN A 373 -7.51 12.87 11.00
CA ASN A 373 -7.62 11.66 11.81
C ASN A 373 -6.41 10.73 11.61
N ALA A 374 -5.90 10.61 10.38
CA ALA A 374 -4.72 9.84 10.06
C ALA A 374 -3.48 10.40 10.79
N HIS A 375 -3.31 11.73 10.81
CA HIS A 375 -2.28 12.40 11.60
C HIS A 375 -2.42 12.14 13.10
N ARG A 376 -3.66 12.21 13.62
CA ARG A 376 -3.95 11.93 15.03
C ARG A 376 -3.58 10.51 15.43
N ILE A 377 -3.88 9.51 14.60
CA ILE A 377 -3.44 8.12 14.78
C ILE A 377 -1.92 8.03 14.71
N GLY A 378 -1.30 8.73 13.75
CA GLY A 378 0.16 8.80 13.62
C GLY A 378 0.85 9.29 14.90
N ARG A 379 0.29 10.30 15.56
CA ARG A 379 0.79 10.79 16.86
C ARG A 379 0.77 9.70 17.94
N ALA A 380 -0.33 8.96 18.06
CA ALA A 380 -0.43 7.87 19.02
C ALA A 380 0.59 6.75 18.73
N ILE A 381 0.86 6.48 17.46
CA ILE A 381 1.87 5.48 17.04
C ILE A 381 3.28 5.92 17.46
N VAL A 382 3.68 7.16 17.17
CA VAL A 382 5.06 7.60 17.43
C VAL A 382 5.37 7.77 18.92
N GLU A 383 4.36 7.98 19.77
CA GLU A 383 4.53 7.98 21.24
C GLU A 383 5.10 6.65 21.76
N TYR A 384 4.83 5.55 21.06
CA TYR A 384 5.31 4.21 21.38
C TYR A 384 6.21 3.64 20.26
N GLY A 385 6.81 4.51 19.45
CA GLY A 385 7.45 4.16 18.17
C GLY A 385 8.55 3.09 18.24
N ASP A 386 9.20 2.93 19.39
CA ASP A 386 10.27 1.95 19.62
C ASP A 386 9.77 0.50 19.77
N ASP A 387 8.47 0.30 19.98
CA ASP A 387 7.88 -1.02 20.21
C ASP A 387 6.71 -1.28 19.24
N PRO A 388 6.88 -2.16 18.23
CA PRO A 388 5.85 -2.48 17.25
C PRO A 388 4.51 -2.96 17.84
N TYR A 389 4.54 -3.67 18.96
CA TYR A 389 3.33 -4.13 19.64
C TYR A 389 2.61 -2.98 20.34
N GLN A 390 3.34 -2.18 21.12
CA GLN A 390 2.73 -1.06 21.86
C GLN A 390 2.18 0.01 20.91
N ARG A 391 2.93 0.39 19.86
CA ARG A 391 2.45 1.36 18.87
C ARG A 391 1.23 0.88 18.09
N SER A 392 1.15 -0.43 17.86
CA SER A 392 -0.02 -1.05 17.21
C SER A 392 -1.26 -1.02 18.10
N ILE A 393 -1.11 -1.24 19.41
CA ILE A 393 -2.21 -1.03 20.37
C ILE A 393 -2.62 0.45 20.38
N ALA A 394 -1.65 1.37 20.48
CA ALA A 394 -1.92 2.79 20.53
C ALA A 394 -2.69 3.27 19.28
N GLY A 395 -2.24 2.89 18.08
CA GLY A 395 -2.93 3.20 16.83
C GLY A 395 -4.34 2.62 16.76
N ALA A 396 -4.54 1.38 17.21
CA ALA A 396 -5.85 0.73 17.26
C ALA A 396 -6.83 1.43 18.23
N LEU A 397 -6.36 1.77 19.44
CA LEU A 397 -7.17 2.46 20.45
C LEU A 397 -7.53 3.88 20.00
N GLU A 398 -6.60 4.58 19.35
CA GLU A 398 -6.85 5.93 18.84
C GLU A 398 -7.86 5.92 17.69
N ALA A 399 -7.75 4.97 16.77
CA ALA A 399 -8.75 4.77 15.72
C ALA A 399 -10.14 4.49 16.29
N GLY A 400 -10.24 3.62 17.30
CA GLY A 400 -11.51 3.35 17.98
C GLY A 400 -12.08 4.55 18.72
N THR A 401 -11.22 5.39 19.30
CA THR A 401 -11.61 6.65 19.96
C THR A 401 -12.17 7.66 18.96
N ILE A 402 -11.50 7.84 17.81
CA ILE A 402 -11.98 8.71 16.71
C ILE A 402 -13.38 8.28 16.23
N ILE A 403 -13.59 6.97 16.06
CA ILE A 403 -14.90 6.44 15.64
C ILE A 403 -15.97 6.74 16.70
N ARG A 404 -15.68 6.52 17.99
CA ARG A 404 -16.61 6.82 19.09
C ARG A 404 -16.99 8.29 19.14
N GLU A 405 -16.00 9.18 19.04
CA GLU A 405 -16.23 10.63 19.03
C GLU A 405 -17.14 11.05 17.86
N ALA A 406 -16.94 10.50 16.66
CA ALA A 406 -17.80 10.82 15.51
C ALA A 406 -19.26 10.35 15.70
N VAL A 407 -19.48 9.23 16.40
CA VAL A 407 -20.81 8.75 16.77
C VAL A 407 -21.44 9.62 17.86
N GLU A 408 -20.69 9.98 18.89
CA GLU A 408 -21.14 10.87 19.98
C GLU A 408 -21.52 12.26 19.45
N ASP A 409 -20.72 12.79 18.52
CA ASP A 409 -20.96 14.04 17.79
C ASP A 409 -22.11 13.95 16.78
N LYS A 410 -22.71 12.76 16.57
CA LYS A 410 -23.78 12.49 15.60
C LYS A 410 -23.38 12.78 14.15
N LYS A 411 -22.09 12.71 13.83
CA LYS A 411 -21.58 12.85 12.45
C LYS A 411 -21.59 11.52 11.70
N MET A 412 -21.58 10.41 12.43
CA MET A 412 -21.64 9.05 11.90
C MET A 412 -22.66 8.23 12.69
N GLN A 413 -23.23 7.22 12.05
CA GLN A 413 -24.05 6.21 12.72
C GLN A 413 -23.43 4.84 12.47
N LEU A 414 -23.34 4.04 13.53
CA LEU A 414 -22.95 2.64 13.44
C LEU A 414 -24.18 1.77 13.61
N THR A 415 -24.19 0.63 12.90
CA THR A 415 -25.09 -0.47 13.25
C THR A 415 -24.74 -1.01 14.63
N ARG A 416 -25.69 -1.72 15.23
CA ARG A 416 -25.43 -2.43 16.50
C ARG A 416 -24.26 -3.42 16.39
N PHE A 417 -24.13 -4.10 15.24
CA PHE A 417 -23.05 -5.05 15.00
C PHE A 417 -21.68 -4.37 15.03
N GLU A 418 -21.54 -3.23 14.36
CA GLU A 418 -20.31 -2.43 14.38
C GLU A 418 -20.01 -1.87 15.76
N GLN A 419 -21.02 -1.35 16.47
CA GLN A 419 -20.84 -0.88 17.83
C GLN A 419 -20.37 -1.98 18.79
N ASP A 420 -21.02 -3.16 18.74
CA ASP A 420 -20.64 -4.31 19.57
C ASP A 420 -19.22 -4.82 19.22
N SER A 421 -18.87 -4.81 17.93
CA SER A 421 -17.53 -5.20 17.44
C SER A 421 -16.44 -4.24 17.93
N LEU A 422 -16.66 -2.93 17.77
CA LEU A 422 -15.77 -1.88 18.24
C LEU A 422 -15.53 -1.97 19.75
N ASP A 423 -16.62 -2.06 20.53
CA ASP A 423 -16.53 -2.15 21.99
C ASP A 423 -15.85 -3.42 22.46
N GLY A 424 -16.06 -4.54 21.75
CA GLY A 424 -15.39 -5.81 21.99
C GLY A 424 -13.88 -5.72 21.76
N ALA A 425 -13.47 -5.15 20.63
CA ALA A 425 -12.06 -4.97 20.28
C ALA A 425 -11.33 -4.04 21.25
N MET A 426 -11.90 -2.88 21.56
CA MET A 426 -11.33 -1.92 22.51
C MET A 426 -11.10 -2.54 23.89
N LYS A 427 -12.11 -3.22 24.45
CA LYS A 427 -11.99 -3.91 25.76
C LYS A 427 -10.94 -5.01 25.77
N ILE A 428 -10.67 -5.64 24.62
CA ILE A 428 -9.61 -6.66 24.51
C ILE A 428 -8.26 -5.95 24.56
N TYR A 429 -8.04 -4.93 23.74
CA TYR A 429 -6.77 -4.21 23.67
C TYR A 429 -6.38 -3.54 24.98
N GLU A 430 -7.33 -2.89 25.67
CA GLU A 430 -7.12 -2.28 27.00
C GLU A 430 -6.68 -3.29 28.08
N LYS A 431 -6.91 -4.59 27.86
CA LYS A 431 -6.59 -5.66 28.83
C LYS A 431 -5.41 -6.53 28.40
N LEU A 432 -4.81 -6.26 27.24
CA LEU A 432 -3.61 -6.98 26.82
C LEU A 432 -2.43 -6.62 27.74
N PRO A 433 -1.41 -7.49 27.86
CA PRO A 433 -0.25 -7.21 28.70
C PRO A 433 0.54 -5.99 28.20
N ASP A 434 1.03 -5.16 29.11
CA ASP A 434 1.95 -4.06 28.74
C ASP A 434 3.34 -4.58 28.28
N ASP A 435 3.74 -5.78 28.72
CA ASP A 435 4.99 -6.38 28.30
C ASP A 435 4.84 -7.13 26.96
N SER A 436 5.56 -6.67 25.95
CA SER A 436 5.53 -7.19 24.57
C SER A 436 5.98 -8.65 24.52
N GLY A 437 7.04 -9.02 25.26
CA GLY A 437 7.51 -10.40 25.33
C GLY A 437 6.46 -11.36 25.89
N LYS A 438 5.72 -10.95 26.91
CA LYS A 438 4.61 -11.70 27.49
C LYS A 438 3.44 -11.81 26.52
N PHE A 439 3.09 -10.74 25.80
CA PHE A 439 2.05 -10.81 24.76
C PHE A 439 2.43 -11.80 23.67
N ILE A 440 3.64 -11.67 23.10
CA ILE A 440 4.17 -12.52 22.03
C ILE A 440 4.16 -13.98 22.46
N LYS A 441 4.77 -14.31 23.61
CA LYS A 441 4.81 -15.68 24.13
C LYS A 441 3.43 -16.30 24.30
N GLN A 442 2.46 -15.53 24.82
CA GLN A 442 1.09 -15.99 24.98
C GLN A 442 0.39 -16.20 23.64
N SER A 443 0.59 -15.27 22.70
CA SER A 443 -0.02 -15.31 21.36
C SER A 443 0.58 -16.44 20.51
N SER A 444 1.91 -16.62 20.48
CA SER A 444 2.56 -17.74 19.81
C SER A 444 2.04 -19.10 20.30
N LYS A 445 1.92 -19.28 21.64
CA LYS A 445 1.34 -20.50 22.21
C LYS A 445 -0.13 -20.71 21.83
N ARG A 446 -0.91 -19.62 21.78
CA ARG A 446 -2.36 -19.67 21.49
C ARG A 446 -2.60 -19.99 20.02
N TYR A 447 -1.93 -19.27 19.12
CA TYR A 447 -2.17 -19.37 17.68
C TYR A 447 -1.41 -20.55 17.04
N GLY A 448 -0.27 -20.99 17.60
CA GLY A 448 0.39 -22.23 17.18
C GLY A 448 -0.41 -23.51 17.45
N ARG A 449 -1.55 -23.41 18.14
CA ARG A 449 -2.51 -24.52 18.33
C ARG A 449 -3.77 -24.37 17.48
N LYS A 450 -3.98 -23.20 16.88
CA LYS A 450 -5.24 -22.80 16.24
C LYS A 450 -5.09 -22.52 14.76
N VAL A 451 -3.89 -22.18 14.31
CA VAL A 451 -3.54 -21.84 12.94
C VAL A 451 -2.48 -22.84 12.52
N GLU A 452 -2.85 -23.74 11.62
CA GLU A 452 -1.98 -24.84 11.17
C GLU A 452 -0.73 -24.30 10.45
N ASP A 453 -0.93 -23.29 9.60
CA ASP A 453 0.14 -22.68 8.81
C ASP A 453 0.99 -21.65 9.58
N PHE A 454 0.78 -21.48 10.89
CA PHE A 454 1.61 -20.59 11.69
C PHE A 454 2.82 -21.31 12.26
N ASP A 455 4.01 -21.01 11.72
CA ASP A 455 5.31 -21.41 12.27
C ASP A 455 6.04 -20.22 12.91
N PRO A 456 6.25 -20.21 14.25
CA PRO A 456 7.04 -19.19 14.94
C PRO A 456 8.46 -18.99 14.37
N LYS A 457 9.06 -20.02 13.78
CA LYS A 457 10.42 -19.95 13.21
C LYS A 457 10.53 -19.00 12.03
N ASN A 458 9.43 -18.71 11.33
CA ASN A 458 9.42 -17.72 10.25
C ASN A 458 9.70 -16.30 10.79
N TYR A 459 9.52 -16.09 12.09
CA TYR A 459 9.62 -14.81 12.78
C TYR A 459 10.68 -14.81 13.89
N GLU A 460 11.55 -15.82 13.95
CA GLU A 460 12.57 -16.00 15.01
C GLU A 460 11.97 -16.07 16.45
N LEU A 461 10.77 -16.64 16.58
CA LEU A 461 10.03 -16.75 17.86
C LEU A 461 10.03 -18.13 18.53
#